data_AF-A0A8C4UHK8-F1
#
_entry.id   AF-A0A8C4UHK8-F1
#
_cell.length_a   1.000
_cell.length_b   1.000
_cell.length_c   1.000
_cell.angle_alpha   90.00
_cell.angle_beta   90.00
_cell.angle_gamma   90.00
#
_symmetry.space_group_name_H-M   'P 1'
#
loop_
_entity.id
_entity.type
_entity.pdbx_description
1 polymer ?
#
loop_
_entity_poly.entity_id
_entity_poly.type
_entity_poly.pdbx_seq_one_letter_code
_entity_poly.pdbx_strand_id
1 'polypeptide(L)' 'LLLSFLFFFLPSRYVLVRMKSAAETGFCFNIRRLRLQEKLVLLRYDPIGKSLGKKILFSWGL' A
#
# COMPACT_ATOMS: atom_id res chain seq x y z
N LEU A 1 15.94 -23.55 9.25
CA LEU A 1 16.18 -23.91 7.84
C LEU A 1 15.00 -24.66 7.22
N LEU A 2 14.56 -25.82 7.74
CA LEU A 2 13.35 -26.49 7.21
C LEU A 2 12.03 -25.72 7.52
N LEU A 3 11.99 -25.03 8.66
CA LEU A 3 10.81 -24.30 9.14
C LEU A 3 10.56 -22.96 8.40
N SER A 4 11.61 -22.30 7.91
CA SER A 4 11.51 -21.14 7.00
C SER A 4 10.98 -21.51 5.62
N PHE A 5 11.19 -22.76 5.19
CA PHE A 5 10.64 -23.31 3.97
C PHE A 5 9.12 -23.59 4.08
N LEU A 6 8.64 -23.99 5.25
CA LEU A 6 7.22 -24.22 5.51
C LEU A 6 6.43 -22.90 5.68
N PHE A 7 7.07 -21.86 6.24
CA PHE A 7 6.54 -20.50 6.40
C PHE A 7 6.16 -19.83 5.06
N PHE A 8 6.75 -20.31 3.97
CA PHE A 8 6.53 -19.84 2.60
C PHE A 8 5.29 -20.44 1.94
N PHE A 9 4.71 -21.50 2.53
CA PHE A 9 3.82 -22.39 1.79
C PHE A 9 2.33 -22.14 1.99
N LEU A 10 1.87 -21.51 3.08
CA LEU A 10 0.44 -21.27 3.33
C LEU A 10 0.25 -20.01 4.21
N PRO A 11 -0.78 -19.14 4.06
CA PRO A 11 -1.71 -18.82 2.96
C PRO A 11 -1.30 -17.53 2.22
N SER A 12 -2.14 -17.02 1.29
CA SER A 12 -1.86 -15.99 0.28
C SER A 12 -0.73 -15.01 0.62
N ARG A 13 0.42 -15.17 -0.06
CA ARG A 13 1.64 -14.37 0.12
C ARG A 13 1.39 -12.86 -0.02
N TYR A 14 0.33 -12.48 -0.74
CA TYR A 14 -0.05 -11.12 -1.03
C TYR A 14 -1.36 -10.74 -0.37
N VAL A 15 -1.39 -9.54 0.21
CA VAL A 15 -2.60 -8.91 0.75
C VAL A 15 -2.97 -7.76 -0.18
N LEU A 16 -4.25 -7.66 -0.52
CA LEU A 16 -4.80 -6.50 -1.21
C LEU A 16 -5.08 -5.40 -0.18
N VAL A 17 -4.52 -4.23 -0.45
CA VAL A 17 -4.40 -3.13 0.50
C VAL A 17 -4.93 -1.88 -0.18
N ARG A 18 -5.87 -1.20 0.48
CA ARG A 18 -6.44 0.05 0.00
C ARG A 18 -5.59 1.24 0.46
N MET A 19 -4.78 1.77 -0.44
CA MET A 19 -3.98 2.97 -0.21
C MET A 19 -4.90 4.19 -0.17
N LYS A 20 -4.70 5.04 0.84
CA LYS A 20 -5.39 6.33 0.99
C LYS A 20 -4.41 7.47 0.80
N SER A 21 -4.86 8.53 0.14
CA SER A 21 -4.11 9.78 0.01
C SER A 21 -3.95 10.45 1.37
N ALA A 22 -2.74 10.86 1.74
CA ALA A 22 -2.48 11.62 2.96
C ALA A 22 -3.04 13.05 2.91
N ALA A 23 -3.46 13.52 1.73
CA ALA A 23 -4.14 14.81 1.59
C ALA A 23 -5.67 14.73 1.83
N GLU A 24 -6.17 13.58 2.30
CA GLU A 24 -7.58 13.35 2.68
C GLU A 24 -8.61 13.77 1.61
N THR A 25 -8.21 13.71 0.34
CA THR A 25 -9.04 14.05 -0.83
C THR A 25 -10.15 13.04 -1.10
N GLY A 26 -10.15 11.91 -0.40
CA GLY A 26 -11.01 10.75 -0.68
C GLY A 26 -10.48 9.84 -1.79
N PHE A 27 -9.41 10.21 -2.51
CA PHE A 27 -8.80 9.35 -3.52
C PHE A 27 -8.13 8.14 -2.88
N CYS A 28 -8.57 6.95 -3.27
CA CYS A 28 -8.05 5.68 -2.79
C CYS A 28 -7.83 4.72 -3.96
N PHE A 29 -6.83 3.85 -3.87
CA PHE A 29 -6.63 2.78 -4.84
C PHE A 29 -6.14 1.51 -4.16
N ASN A 30 -6.35 0.36 -4.81
CA ASN A 30 -5.93 -0.93 -4.28
C ASN A 30 -4.56 -1.32 -4.84
N ILE A 31 -3.69 -1.84 -3.98
CA ILE A 31 -2.40 -2.41 -4.36
C ILE A 31 -2.17 -3.74 -3.66
N ARG A 32 -1.45 -4.65 -4.30
CA ARG A 32 -1.02 -5.90 -3.69
C ARG A 32 0.34 -5.69 -3.04
N ARG A 33 0.48 -6.09 -1.78
CA ARG A 33 1.78 -6.10 -1.07
C ARG A 33 2.03 -7.48 -0.48
N LEU A 34 3.30 -7.81 -0.25
CA LEU A 34 3.64 -9.00 0.52
C LEU A 34 3.16 -8.86 1.96
N ARG A 35 2.60 -9.95 2.53
CA ARG A 35 2.06 -9.94 3.89
C ARG A 35 3.10 -9.55 4.95
N LEU A 36 4.34 -10.02 4.78
CA LEU A 36 5.45 -9.81 5.70
C LEU A 36 6.27 -8.55 5.39
N GLN A 37 5.93 -7.80 4.34
CA GLN A 37 6.63 -6.58 3.99
C GLN A 37 6.19 -5.42 4.89
N GLU A 38 7.12 -4.52 5.16
CA GLU A 38 6.88 -3.29 5.93
C GLU A 38 5.77 -2.41 5.33
N LYS A 39 5.35 -1.40 6.08
CA LYS A 39 4.26 -0.50 5.68
C LYS A 39 4.60 0.15 4.33
N LEU A 40 3.76 -0.13 3.34
CA LEU A 40 3.95 0.43 2.00
C LEU A 40 3.57 1.92 2.03
N VAL A 41 4.53 2.77 1.67
CA VAL A 41 4.36 4.21 1.52
C VAL A 41 4.72 4.56 0.07
N LEU A 42 3.80 5.17 -0.65
CA LEU A 42 3.97 5.48 -2.07
C LEU A 42 3.81 6.98 -2.31
N LEU A 43 4.73 7.59 -3.05
CA LEU A 43 4.64 9.00 -3.44
C LEU A 43 4.05 9.09 -4.86
N ARG A 44 2.82 9.60 -5.00
CA ARG A 44 2.10 9.69 -6.29
C ARG A 44 1.29 10.97 -6.44
N TYR A 45 0.98 11.36 -7.67
CA TYR A 45 0.04 12.46 -7.90
C TYR A 45 -1.39 12.04 -7.55
N ASP A 46 -2.10 12.93 -6.88
CA ASP A 46 -3.52 12.78 -6.60
C ASP A 46 -4.30 13.61 -7.62
N PRO A 47 -5.10 12.99 -8.51
CA PRO A 47 -5.85 13.73 -9.53
C PRO A 47 -6.99 14.57 -8.95
N ILE A 48 -7.44 14.30 -7.72
CA ILE A 48 -8.52 15.03 -7.04
C ILE A 48 -7.96 16.20 -6.23
N GLY A 49 -6.73 16.07 -5.75
CA GLY A 49 -6.08 17.08 -4.93
C GLY A 49 -5.94 18.42 -5.66
N LYS A 50 -6.32 19.51 -4.99
CA LYS A 50 -6.08 20.90 -5.46
C LYS A 50 -4.60 21.24 -5.67
N SER A 51 -3.71 20.34 -5.21
CA SER A 51 -2.27 20.36 -5.39
C SER A 51 -1.87 20.05 -6.84
N LEU A 52 -2.26 20.89 -7.80
CA LEU A 52 -1.84 20.79 -9.20
C LEU A 52 -0.31 20.67 -9.28
N GLY A 53 0.18 19.48 -9.64
CA GLY A 53 1.60 19.21 -9.83
C GLY A 53 2.40 18.81 -8.58
N LYS A 54 1.77 18.46 -7.45
CA LYS A 54 2.50 17.93 -6.28
C LYS A 54 2.24 16.44 -6.07
N LYS A 55 3.30 15.66 -5.84
CA LYS A 55 3.15 14.27 -5.41
C LYS A 55 2.75 14.25 -3.94
N ILE A 56 1.76 13.43 -3.64
CA ILE A 56 1.18 13.22 -2.32
C ILE A 56 1.58 11.81 -1.85
N LEU A 57 1.74 11.70 -0.54
CA LEU A 57 2.06 10.44 0.10
C LEU A 57 0.79 9.60 0.23
N PHE A 58 0.87 8.33 -0.14
CA PHE A 58 -0.18 7.34 0.01
C PHE A 58 0.27 6.28 0.99
N SER A 59 -0.61 5.91 1.91
CA SER A 59 -0.35 4.84 2.86
C SER A 59 -1.60 3.99 3.09
N TRP A 60 -1.38 2.73 3.46
CA TRP A 60 -2.47 1.90 3.97
C TRP A 60 -2.90 2.42 5.35
N GLY A 61 -4.21 2.43 5.58
CA GLY A 61 -4.90 3.12 6.68
C GLY A 61 -4.10 3.34 7.96
N LEU A 62 -4.06 4.61 8.38
CA LEU A 62 -4.41 4.95 9.76
C LEU A 62 -5.94 4.88 9.90
#